data_AF-A0A821V8U6-F1
#
_entry.id   AF-A0A821V8U6-F1
#
_cell.length_a   1.000
_cell.length_b   1.000
_cell.length_c   1.000
_cell.angle_alpha   90.00
_cell.angle_beta   90.00
_cell.angle_gamma   90.00
#
_symmetry.space_group_name_H-M   'P 1'
#
loop_
_entity.id
_entity.type
_entity.pdbx_description
1 polymer ?
#
loop_
_entity_poly.entity_id
_entity_poly.type
_entity_poly.pdbx_seq_one_letter_code
_entity_poly.pdbx_strand_id
1 'polypeptide(L)'
;PQQHQRQRLALPLPRQHQQHQQQVQRLLQQQLQQLLQQQVQRLLQQQPQHQRQALRQHPQQRQQQPALPAHQQHRRPQHQRQQLEQLQQLRPPPQQQQVQQRQQLGHILQRQLLVVALQQLVTCATTTTLVASCQSYEVSWNNRCYYLDGSTGVCASGYTLGTNAVLTCIATQFVGKTYRSVTSSNCCIWTADTYECYGMSSNCNSAGTFSAGPVVNGAGCANAQNHMSGQLTFCGKV
;
A
#
# COMPACT_ATOMS: atom_id res chain seq x y z
N PRO A 1 56.12 7.20 -13.73
CA PRO A 1 54.98 6.26 -13.54
C PRO A 1 54.69 6.04 -12.05
N GLN A 2 53.96 6.96 -11.41
CA GLN A 2 53.51 6.83 -10.02
C GLN A 2 51.99 6.93 -9.99
N GLN A 3 51.33 5.82 -9.62
CA GLN A 3 49.90 5.76 -9.42
C GLN A 3 49.56 6.37 -8.06
N HIS A 4 48.95 7.56 -8.06
CA HIS A 4 48.38 8.13 -6.85
C HIS A 4 46.99 7.54 -6.59
N GLN A 5 46.97 6.60 -5.65
CA GLN A 5 45.79 5.97 -5.07
C GLN A 5 45.09 6.99 -4.13
N ARG A 6 44.15 7.78 -4.67
CA ARG A 6 43.29 8.66 -3.87
C ARG A 6 42.21 7.84 -3.16
N GLN A 7 42.48 7.45 -1.92
CA GLN A 7 41.44 6.98 -0.99
C GLN A 7 40.47 8.14 -0.71
N ARG A 8 39.26 8.06 -1.25
CA ARG A 8 38.17 8.98 -0.89
C ARG A 8 37.61 8.55 0.46
N LEU A 9 37.84 9.35 1.50
CA LEU A 9 37.12 9.23 2.76
C LEU A 9 35.63 9.47 2.50
N ALA A 10 34.82 8.42 2.63
CA ALA A 10 33.37 8.54 2.68
C ALA A 10 32.99 9.29 3.96
N LEU A 11 32.50 10.52 3.81
CA LEU A 11 31.95 11.27 4.94
C LEU A 11 30.72 10.53 5.47
N PRO A 12 30.66 10.20 6.77
CA PRO A 12 29.51 9.55 7.37
C PRO A 12 28.29 10.46 7.24
N LEU A 13 27.18 9.94 6.72
CA LEU A 13 25.91 10.67 6.68
C LEU A 13 25.54 11.16 8.10
N PRO A 14 24.96 12.37 8.22
CA PRO A 14 24.62 12.93 9.52
C PRO A 14 23.60 12.04 10.24
N ARG A 15 23.98 11.53 11.41
CA ARG A 15 23.16 10.64 12.27
C ARG A 15 21.73 11.15 12.52
N GLN A 16 21.51 12.47 12.44
CA GLN A 16 20.18 13.07 12.60
C GLN A 16 19.18 12.67 11.52
N HIS A 17 19.61 12.50 10.26
CA HIS A 17 18.69 12.10 9.20
C HIS A 17 18.20 10.67 9.37
N GLN A 18 19.10 9.77 9.80
CA GLN A 18 18.76 8.37 10.07
C GLN A 18 17.80 8.23 11.28
N GLN A 19 18.01 9.02 12.33
CA GLN A 19 17.11 9.06 13.49
C GLN A 19 15.71 9.56 13.12
N HIS A 20 15.62 10.58 12.27
CA HIS A 20 14.34 11.10 11.81
C HIS A 20 13.57 10.06 10.98
N GLN A 21 14.22 9.39 10.03
CA GLN A 21 13.59 8.32 9.26
C GLN A 21 13.07 7.17 10.14
N GLN A 22 13.86 6.74 11.14
CA GLN A 22 13.44 5.71 12.10
C GLN A 22 12.26 6.18 12.97
N GLN A 23 12.19 7.47 13.31
CA GLN A 23 11.07 8.03 14.06
C GLN A 23 9.79 8.03 13.23
N VAL A 24 9.86 8.48 11.97
CA VAL A 24 8.72 8.46 11.04
C VAL A 24 8.21 7.04 10.83
N GLN A 25 9.12 6.07 10.64
CA GLN A 25 8.74 4.66 10.44
C GLN A 25 8.04 4.06 11.67
N ARG A 26 8.49 4.40 12.89
CA ARG A 26 7.82 3.98 14.14
C ARG A 26 6.43 4.59 14.28
N LEU A 27 6.28 5.88 13.96
CA LEU A 27 4.98 6.56 13.97
C LEU A 27 4.00 5.92 13.00
N LEU A 28 4.45 5.61 11.78
CA LEU A 28 3.62 4.94 10.78
C LEU A 28 3.18 3.55 11.25
N GLN A 29 4.08 2.78 11.85
CA GLN A 29 3.79 1.45 12.38
C GLN A 29 2.79 1.51 13.55
N GLN A 30 2.92 2.49 14.46
CA GLN A 30 1.97 2.70 15.54
C GLN A 30 0.59 3.07 15.01
N GLN A 31 0.51 3.95 14.01
CA GLN A 31 -0.76 4.37 13.41
C GLN A 31 -1.47 3.20 12.72
N LEU A 32 -0.72 2.35 12.01
CA LEU A 32 -1.25 1.13 11.39
C LEU A 32 -1.80 0.16 12.46
N GLN A 33 -1.07 -0.02 13.56
CA GLN A 33 -1.48 -0.90 14.66
C GLN A 33 -2.76 -0.40 15.36
N GLN A 34 -2.90 0.92 15.56
CA GLN A 34 -4.11 1.53 16.09
C GLN A 34 -5.31 1.33 15.16
N LEU A 35 -5.12 1.49 13.84
CA LEU A 35 -6.16 1.23 12.83
C LEU A 35 -6.63 -0.22 12.86
N LEU A 36 -5.69 -1.17 12.98
CA LEU A 36 -6.00 -2.59 13.07
C LEU A 36 -6.83 -2.90 14.33
N GLN A 37 -6.44 -2.35 15.48
CA GLN A 37 -7.17 -2.52 16.74
C GLN A 37 -8.60 -1.95 16.64
N GLN A 38 -8.77 -0.76 16.06
CA GLN A 38 -10.10 -0.18 15.85
C GLN A 38 -10.99 -1.01 14.92
N GLN A 39 -10.41 -1.71 13.93
CA GLN A 39 -11.16 -2.63 13.08
C GLN A 39 -11.61 -3.88 13.85
N VAL A 40 -10.69 -4.49 14.61
CA VAL A 40 -11.02 -5.63 15.47
C VAL A 40 -12.12 -5.26 16.47
N GLN A 41 -12.03 -4.09 17.10
CA GLN A 41 -13.05 -3.62 18.05
C GLN A 41 -14.43 -3.49 17.37
N ARG A 42 -14.48 -2.95 16.14
CA ARG A 42 -15.73 -2.82 15.38
C ARG A 42 -16.31 -4.17 14.99
N LEU A 43 -15.48 -5.13 14.57
CA LEU A 43 -15.92 -6.49 14.26
C LEU A 43 -16.50 -7.18 15.51
N LEU A 44 -15.88 -6.99 16.67
CA LEU A 44 -16.37 -7.53 17.94
C LEU A 44 -17.69 -6.90 18.39
N GLN A 45 -17.93 -5.61 18.09
CA GLN A 45 -19.18 -4.93 18.41
C GLN A 45 -20.32 -5.29 17.45
N GLN A 46 -20.01 -5.65 16.21
CA GLN A 46 -21.01 -6.07 15.22
C GLN A 46 -21.45 -7.54 15.38
N GLN A 47 -20.85 -8.29 16.30
CA GLN A 47 -21.29 -9.66 16.57
C GLN A 47 -22.68 -9.65 17.24
N PRO A 48 -23.71 -10.30 16.65
CA PRO A 48 -25.08 -10.24 17.16
C PRO A 48 -25.18 -10.70 18.62
N GLN A 49 -25.85 -9.92 19.47
CA GLN A 49 -25.99 -10.20 20.91
C GLN A 49 -26.59 -11.59 21.22
N HIS A 50 -27.37 -12.16 20.30
CA HIS A 50 -27.93 -13.50 20.44
C HIS A 50 -26.86 -14.61 20.51
N GLN A 51 -25.70 -14.45 19.86
CA GLN A 51 -24.63 -15.45 19.92
C GLN A 51 -23.87 -15.40 21.26
N ARG A 52 -23.82 -14.24 21.91
CA ARG A 52 -23.27 -14.07 23.27
C ARG A 52 -24.18 -14.66 24.35
N GLN A 53 -25.50 -14.63 24.17
CA GLN A 53 -26.45 -15.23 25.12
C GLN A 53 -26.50 -16.76 25.01
N ALA A 54 -26.38 -17.33 23.81
CA ALA A 54 -26.36 -18.78 23.61
C ALA A 54 -25.16 -19.48 24.29
N LEU A 55 -23.99 -18.83 24.34
CA LEU A 55 -22.81 -19.35 25.04
C LEU A 55 -22.90 -19.24 26.57
N ARG A 56 -23.70 -18.30 27.10
CA ARG A 56 -23.87 -18.14 28.57
C ARG A 56 -24.93 -19.04 29.17
N GLN A 57 -25.90 -19.55 28.41
CA GLN A 57 -27.00 -20.36 28.95
C GLN A 57 -26.73 -21.88 28.93
N HIS A 58 -25.58 -22.34 28.44
CA HIS A 58 -25.34 -23.76 28.22
C HIS A 58 -24.89 -24.64 29.42
N PRO A 59 -24.48 -24.14 30.61
CA PRO A 59 -24.15 -25.04 31.72
C PRO A 59 -25.32 -25.44 32.64
N GLN A 60 -26.42 -24.68 32.71
CA GLN A 60 -27.40 -24.85 33.82
C GLN A 60 -28.57 -25.80 33.55
N GLN A 61 -28.80 -26.27 32.32
CA GLN A 61 -29.95 -27.15 32.02
C GLN A 61 -29.64 -28.66 32.06
N ARG A 62 -28.42 -29.11 32.38
CA ARG A 62 -28.10 -30.55 32.41
C ARG A 62 -28.37 -31.28 33.74
N GLN A 63 -28.75 -30.60 34.82
CA GLN A 63 -28.77 -31.26 36.14
C GLN A 63 -30.13 -31.72 36.67
N GLN A 64 -31.26 -31.53 35.96
CA GLN A 64 -32.55 -32.03 36.46
C GLN A 64 -33.44 -32.55 35.32
N GLN A 65 -33.14 -33.75 34.83
CA GLN A 65 -34.17 -34.60 34.21
C GLN A 65 -34.28 -35.90 35.01
N PRO A 66 -35.32 -36.05 35.84
CA PRO A 66 -35.64 -37.34 36.44
C PRO A 66 -36.07 -38.32 35.34
N ALA A 67 -35.55 -39.54 35.40
CA ALA A 67 -35.92 -40.63 34.51
C ALA A 67 -37.43 -40.93 34.65
N LEU A 68 -38.20 -40.64 33.59
CA LEU A 68 -39.62 -40.95 33.51
C LEU A 68 -39.82 -42.37 32.91
N PRO A 69 -40.74 -43.18 33.47
CA PRO A 69 -40.98 -44.54 33.02
C PRO A 69 -41.73 -44.61 31.67
N ALA A 70 -41.46 -45.69 30.94
CA ALA A 70 -41.69 -45.86 29.50
C ALA A 70 -43.16 -46.06 29.04
N HIS A 71 -44.17 -45.72 29.83
CA HIS A 71 -45.57 -45.91 29.43
C HIS A 71 -46.43 -44.67 29.67
N GLN A 72 -46.27 -43.66 28.80
CA GLN A 72 -47.33 -42.69 28.45
C GLN A 72 -46.85 -41.82 27.29
N GLN A 73 -46.85 -42.39 26.08
CA GLN A 73 -46.34 -41.74 24.87
C GLN A 73 -47.44 -41.10 23.99
N HIS A 74 -48.63 -40.84 24.54
CA HIS A 74 -49.76 -40.32 23.75
C HIS A 74 -50.50 -39.20 24.48
N ARG A 75 -49.90 -38.01 24.47
CA ARG A 75 -50.54 -36.67 24.43
C ARG A 75 -49.45 -35.64 24.73
N ARG A 76 -48.67 -35.27 23.71
CA ARG A 76 -47.89 -34.02 23.79
C ARG A 76 -48.89 -32.86 23.88
N PRO A 77 -48.84 -32.01 24.91
CA PRO A 77 -49.79 -30.90 25.06
C PRO A 77 -49.61 -29.92 23.90
N GLN A 78 -50.71 -29.58 23.21
CA GLN A 78 -50.73 -28.66 22.08
C GLN A 78 -50.07 -27.31 22.39
N HIS A 79 -50.04 -26.92 23.66
CA HIS A 79 -49.42 -25.70 24.14
C HIS A 79 -47.91 -25.61 23.85
N GLN A 80 -47.21 -26.76 23.84
CA GLN A 80 -45.77 -26.81 23.56
C GLN A 80 -45.46 -26.66 22.06
N ARG A 81 -46.43 -27.00 21.20
CA ARG A 81 -46.31 -26.83 19.75
C ARG A 81 -46.50 -25.37 19.34
N GLN A 82 -47.46 -24.68 19.96
CA GLN A 82 -47.66 -23.23 19.74
C GLN A 82 -46.47 -22.38 20.21
N GLN A 83 -45.80 -22.75 21.32
CA GLN A 83 -44.58 -22.05 21.73
C GLN A 83 -43.42 -22.23 20.74
N LEU A 84 -43.28 -23.42 20.14
CA LEU A 84 -42.26 -23.65 19.11
C LEU A 84 -42.53 -22.87 17.82
N GLU A 85 -43.80 -22.74 17.42
CA GLU A 85 -44.18 -21.95 16.24
C GLU A 85 -43.98 -20.45 16.46
N GLN A 86 -44.27 -19.92 17.66
CA GLN A 86 -43.98 -18.51 17.98
C GLN A 86 -42.46 -18.22 18.01
N LEU A 87 -41.63 -19.15 18.50
CA LEU A 87 -40.17 -19.04 18.46
C LEU A 87 -39.60 -19.09 17.03
N GLN A 88 -40.31 -19.74 16.09
CA GLN A 88 -39.87 -19.85 14.71
C GLN A 88 -40.22 -18.60 13.89
N GLN A 89 -41.29 -17.88 14.24
CA GLN A 89 -41.66 -16.60 13.62
C GLN A 89 -40.76 -15.42 14.04
N LEU A 90 -40.04 -15.54 15.15
CA LEU A 90 -39.09 -14.52 15.61
C LEU A 90 -37.69 -14.66 14.97
N ARG A 91 -37.46 -15.64 14.09
CA ARG A 91 -36.20 -15.70 13.33
C ARG A 91 -36.24 -14.68 12.19
N PRO A 92 -35.39 -13.64 12.21
CA PRO A 92 -35.28 -12.74 11.07
C PRO A 92 -34.84 -13.54 9.84
N PRO A 93 -35.37 -13.21 8.64
CA PRO A 93 -35.02 -13.92 7.42
C PRO A 93 -33.51 -13.79 7.16
N PRO A 94 -32.80 -14.90 6.87
CA PRO A 94 -31.34 -14.92 6.74
C PRO A 94 -30.80 -13.99 5.63
N GLN A 95 -31.66 -13.54 4.72
CA GLN A 95 -31.28 -12.67 3.62
C GLN A 95 -31.00 -11.22 4.03
N GLN A 96 -31.68 -10.66 5.03
CA GLN A 96 -31.44 -9.26 5.42
C GLN A 96 -30.09 -9.07 6.11
N GLN A 97 -29.69 -10.03 6.94
CA GLN A 97 -28.42 -9.97 7.67
C GLN A 97 -27.22 -10.09 6.73
N GLN A 98 -27.34 -10.91 5.67
CA GLN A 98 -26.27 -11.11 4.70
C GLN A 98 -26.07 -9.88 3.78
N VAL A 99 -27.16 -9.19 3.42
CA VAL A 99 -27.09 -7.94 2.63
C VAL A 99 -26.43 -6.81 3.44
N GLN A 100 -26.80 -6.68 4.73
CA GLN A 100 -26.24 -5.66 5.60
C GLN A 100 -24.74 -5.89 5.86
N GLN A 101 -24.32 -7.14 6.01
CA GLN A 101 -22.92 -7.51 6.19
C GLN A 101 -22.09 -7.22 4.93
N ARG A 102 -22.65 -7.48 3.73
CA ARG A 102 -22.00 -7.14 2.45
C ARG A 102 -21.82 -5.62 2.28
N GLN A 103 -22.82 -4.82 2.62
CA GLN A 103 -22.74 -3.36 2.53
C GLN A 103 -21.68 -2.80 3.51
N GLN A 104 -21.62 -3.32 4.73
CA GLN A 104 -20.61 -2.90 5.71
C GLN A 104 -19.19 -3.26 5.27
N LEU A 105 -18.98 -4.44 4.68
CA LEU A 105 -17.67 -4.85 4.17
C LEU A 105 -17.19 -3.94 3.03
N GLY A 106 -18.10 -3.53 2.14
CA GLY A 106 -17.81 -2.60 1.05
C GLY A 106 -17.34 -1.23 1.57
N HIS A 107 -18.02 -0.67 2.56
CA HIS A 107 -17.62 0.60 3.17
C HIS A 107 -16.29 0.52 3.94
N ILE A 108 -16.00 -0.62 4.58
CA ILE A 108 -14.71 -0.83 5.27
C ILE A 108 -13.57 -0.88 4.25
N LEU A 109 -13.71 -1.66 3.17
CA LEU A 109 -12.69 -1.75 2.12
C LEU A 109 -12.43 -0.40 1.45
N GLN A 110 -13.49 0.36 1.14
CA GLN A 110 -13.36 1.68 0.54
C GLN A 110 -12.63 2.68 1.45
N ARG A 111 -12.90 2.65 2.76
CA ARG A 111 -12.20 3.50 3.74
C ARG A 111 -10.74 3.10 3.93
N GLN A 112 -10.41 1.81 3.90
CA GLN A 112 -9.01 1.35 3.99
C GLN A 112 -8.18 1.79 2.78
N LEU A 113 -8.72 1.67 1.57
CA LEU A 113 -8.05 2.16 0.36
C LEU A 113 -7.77 3.66 0.43
N LEU A 114 -8.72 4.45 0.95
CA LEU A 114 -8.54 5.90 1.08
C LEU A 114 -7.43 6.26 2.09
N VAL A 115 -7.33 5.56 3.23
CA VAL A 115 -6.29 5.81 4.24
C VAL A 115 -4.91 5.46 3.71
N VAL A 116 -4.76 4.35 2.98
CA VAL A 116 -3.49 3.96 2.36
C VAL A 116 -3.07 4.96 1.29
N ALA A 117 -4.01 5.42 0.45
CA ALA A 117 -3.73 6.44 -0.56
C ALA A 117 -3.32 7.78 0.07
N LEU A 118 -3.99 8.21 1.16
CA LEU A 118 -3.65 9.44 1.87
C LEU A 118 -2.29 9.36 2.58
N GLN A 119 -1.91 8.21 3.12
CA GLN A 119 -0.58 8.03 3.75
C GLN A 119 0.57 8.13 2.74
N GLN A 120 0.37 7.68 1.50
CA GLN A 120 1.39 7.83 0.44
C GLN A 120 1.61 9.29 0.03
N LEU A 121 0.57 10.13 0.09
CA LEU A 121 0.68 11.56 -0.24
C LEU A 121 1.48 12.35 0.81
N VAL A 122 1.42 11.96 2.09
CA VAL A 122 2.14 12.65 3.18
C VAL A 122 3.66 12.45 3.08
N THR A 123 4.12 11.32 2.53
CA THR A 123 5.56 11.02 2.38
C THR A 123 6.29 11.82 1.30
N CYS A 124 5.58 12.47 0.38
CA CYS A 124 6.20 13.26 -0.68
C CYS A 124 6.32 14.75 -0.36
N ALA A 125 5.89 15.18 0.85
CA ALA A 125 6.01 16.55 1.30
C ALA A 125 7.49 16.98 1.31
N THR A 126 7.83 17.93 0.44
CA THR A 126 9.18 18.44 0.29
C THR A 126 9.52 19.35 1.48
N THR A 127 10.56 19.00 2.24
CA THR A 127 11.26 19.99 3.07
C THR A 127 11.93 20.99 2.14
N THR A 128 11.36 22.19 2.07
CA THR A 128 11.90 23.35 1.33
C THR A 128 13.26 23.72 1.89
N THR A 129 14.29 23.08 1.34
CA THR A 129 15.70 23.34 1.66
C THR A 129 16.33 23.85 0.37
N LEU A 130 17.30 24.77 0.50
CA LEU A 130 17.96 25.46 -0.62
C LEU A 130 18.16 24.56 -1.84
N VAL A 131 17.58 24.97 -2.97
CA VAL A 131 17.45 24.17 -4.19
C VAL A 131 18.84 23.98 -4.80
N ALA A 132 19.32 22.73 -4.87
CA ALA A 132 20.44 22.39 -5.75
C ALA A 132 20.14 22.90 -7.16
N SER A 133 21.06 23.66 -7.78
CA SER A 133 20.90 24.16 -9.14
C SER A 133 20.92 23.00 -10.13
N CYS A 134 19.75 22.42 -10.37
CA CYS A 134 19.57 21.33 -11.32
C CYS A 134 19.54 21.88 -12.75
N GLN A 135 20.00 21.06 -13.69
CA GLN A 135 19.96 21.40 -15.11
C GLN A 135 18.52 21.46 -15.63
N SER A 136 18.31 22.04 -16.82
CA SER A 136 16.96 22.22 -17.39
C SER A 136 16.22 20.90 -17.60
N TYR A 137 16.94 19.82 -17.92
CA TYR A 137 16.42 18.44 -18.08
C TYR A 137 16.29 17.66 -16.77
N GLU A 138 16.65 18.26 -15.63
CA GLU A 138 16.59 17.62 -14.31
C GLU A 138 15.39 18.10 -13.48
N VAL A 139 14.98 17.25 -12.55
CA VAL A 139 14.00 17.53 -11.51
C VAL A 139 14.71 17.70 -10.17
N SER A 140 14.41 18.78 -9.44
CA SER A 140 14.94 19.02 -8.10
C SER A 140 13.99 18.46 -7.05
N TRP A 141 14.50 17.60 -6.16
CA TRP A 141 13.73 17.07 -5.04
C TRP A 141 14.64 16.74 -3.86
N ASN A 142 14.23 17.14 -2.66
CA ASN A 142 14.98 16.90 -1.42
C ASN A 142 16.49 17.24 -1.53
N ASN A 143 16.79 18.42 -2.11
CA ASN A 143 18.14 18.93 -2.36
C ASN A 143 19.02 18.03 -3.25
N ARG A 144 18.41 17.23 -4.13
CA ARG A 144 19.08 16.39 -5.14
C ARG A 144 18.48 16.65 -6.52
N CYS A 145 19.27 16.38 -7.55
CA CYS A 145 18.84 16.49 -8.94
C CYS A 145 18.65 15.09 -9.54
N TYR A 146 17.56 14.91 -10.26
CA TYR A 146 17.18 13.65 -10.88
C TYR A 146 16.93 13.82 -12.37
N TYR A 147 17.30 12.83 -13.18
CA TYR A 147 17.00 12.81 -14.62
C TYR A 147 16.57 11.42 -15.08
N LEU A 148 15.99 11.39 -16.29
CA LEU A 148 15.73 10.18 -17.06
C LEU A 148 16.68 10.13 -18.25
N ASP A 149 17.17 8.95 -18.61
CA ASP A 149 18.09 8.76 -19.74
C ASP A 149 17.96 7.35 -20.34
N GLY A 150 18.24 7.19 -21.63
CA GLY A 150 18.22 5.89 -22.33
C GLY A 150 19.47 5.04 -22.09
N SER A 151 20.06 5.11 -20.91
CA SER A 151 21.43 4.63 -20.62
C SER A 151 21.52 3.20 -20.07
N THR A 152 20.43 2.42 -20.08
CA THR A 152 20.44 0.99 -19.71
C THR A 152 21.00 0.71 -18.30
N GLY A 153 20.48 1.40 -17.29
CA GLY A 153 20.89 1.22 -15.89
C GLY A 153 22.16 2.00 -15.51
N VAL A 154 22.84 2.66 -16.47
CA VAL A 154 24.09 3.39 -16.21
C VAL A 154 23.82 4.87 -15.96
N CYS A 155 24.23 5.38 -14.82
CA CYS A 155 24.15 6.81 -14.52
C CYS A 155 25.46 7.54 -14.87
N ALA A 156 25.34 8.78 -15.35
CA ALA A 156 26.47 9.68 -15.53
C ALA A 156 27.25 9.92 -14.23
N SER A 157 28.52 10.29 -14.35
CA SER A 157 29.41 10.56 -13.21
C SER A 157 28.79 11.53 -12.19
N GLY A 158 28.85 11.15 -10.90
CA GLY A 158 28.23 11.89 -9.80
C GLY A 158 26.74 11.59 -9.56
N TYR A 159 26.20 10.57 -10.24
CA TYR A 159 24.81 10.12 -10.07
C TYR A 159 24.78 8.60 -9.88
N THR A 160 23.74 8.11 -9.22
CA THR A 160 23.43 6.68 -9.04
C THR A 160 21.97 6.44 -9.38
N LEU A 161 21.57 5.16 -9.52
CA LEU A 161 20.17 4.81 -9.70
C LEU A 161 19.31 5.39 -8.56
N GLY A 162 18.20 6.02 -8.93
CA GLY A 162 17.17 6.47 -7.99
C GLY A 162 16.19 5.34 -7.68
N THR A 163 15.47 5.43 -6.56
CA THR A 163 14.47 4.42 -6.17
C THR A 163 13.07 4.75 -6.69
N ASN A 164 12.23 3.73 -6.80
CA ASN A 164 10.79 3.80 -7.03
C ASN A 164 10.12 4.73 -6.01
N ALA A 165 10.56 4.74 -4.75
CA ALA A 165 10.01 5.62 -3.73
C ALA A 165 10.22 7.11 -4.07
N VAL A 166 11.41 7.48 -4.55
CA VAL A 166 11.68 8.85 -5.00
C VAL A 166 10.90 9.15 -6.28
N LEU A 167 10.95 8.22 -7.25
CA LEU A 167 10.26 8.38 -8.54
C LEU A 167 8.76 8.63 -8.35
N THR A 168 8.12 7.92 -7.42
CA THR A 168 6.72 8.11 -7.02
C THR A 168 6.41 9.58 -6.68
N CYS A 169 7.31 10.24 -5.95
CA CYS A 169 7.10 11.60 -5.49
C CYS A 169 7.34 12.67 -6.55
N ILE A 170 8.14 12.37 -7.59
CA ILE A 170 8.61 13.38 -8.54
C ILE A 170 8.22 13.10 -9.98
N ALA A 171 7.52 11.99 -10.25
CA ALA A 171 7.21 11.54 -11.59
C ALA A 171 6.52 12.63 -12.45
N THR A 172 5.52 13.31 -11.90
CA THR A 172 4.79 14.37 -12.62
C THR A 172 5.66 15.59 -12.97
N GLN A 173 6.77 15.79 -12.26
CA GLN A 173 7.69 16.91 -12.50
C GLN A 173 8.61 16.69 -13.71
N PHE A 174 8.62 15.48 -14.27
CA PHE A 174 9.31 15.19 -15.52
C PHE A 174 8.59 15.72 -16.77
N VAL A 175 7.34 16.16 -16.66
CA VAL A 175 6.63 16.80 -17.79
C VAL A 175 7.39 18.05 -18.23
N GLY A 176 7.65 18.17 -19.52
CA GLY A 176 8.45 19.25 -20.10
C GLY A 176 9.97 19.08 -19.95
N LYS A 177 10.45 18.05 -19.23
CA LYS A 177 11.87 17.66 -19.22
C LYS A 177 12.20 16.84 -20.46
N THR A 178 13.48 16.54 -20.67
CA THR A 178 13.99 15.70 -21.76
C THR A 178 15.03 14.73 -21.21
N TYR A 179 15.49 13.79 -22.02
CA TYR A 179 16.63 12.94 -21.71
C TYR A 179 17.88 13.77 -21.41
N ARG A 180 18.72 13.24 -20.52
CA ARG A 180 20.03 13.86 -20.26
C ARG A 180 20.97 13.76 -21.45
N SER A 181 21.07 12.59 -22.09
CA SER A 181 22.07 12.36 -23.13
C SER A 181 21.62 11.42 -24.25
N VAL A 182 20.92 10.34 -23.93
CA VAL A 182 20.54 9.28 -24.86
C VAL A 182 19.02 9.13 -24.84
N THR A 183 18.40 9.17 -26.02
CA THR A 183 16.98 8.82 -26.14
C THR A 183 16.81 7.32 -25.90
N SER A 184 15.83 6.94 -25.09
CA SER A 184 15.56 5.54 -24.81
C SER A 184 14.91 4.82 -26.00
N SER A 185 15.03 3.49 -26.06
CA SER A 185 14.29 2.61 -26.96
C SER A 185 13.23 1.77 -26.22
N ASN A 186 13.09 1.95 -24.90
CA ASN A 186 12.11 1.25 -24.07
C ASN A 186 11.49 2.14 -22.99
N CYS A 187 10.17 2.06 -22.82
CA CYS A 187 9.44 2.89 -21.86
C CYS A 187 9.56 2.46 -20.39
N CYS A 188 10.05 1.26 -20.07
CA CYS A 188 10.22 0.80 -18.70
C CYS A 188 11.39 1.51 -18.04
N ILE A 189 11.20 1.96 -16.80
CA ILE A 189 12.20 2.74 -16.09
C ILE A 189 12.94 1.84 -15.11
N TRP A 190 14.23 1.67 -15.37
CA TRP A 190 15.16 1.01 -14.48
C TRP A 190 15.45 1.90 -13.27
N THR A 191 15.17 1.38 -12.08
CA THR A 191 15.45 2.02 -10.78
C THR A 191 16.39 1.18 -9.92
N ALA A 192 16.77 1.69 -8.75
CA ALA A 192 17.63 0.98 -7.80
C ALA A 192 16.91 -0.18 -7.07
N ASP A 193 15.61 -0.36 -7.26
CA ASP A 193 14.81 -1.39 -6.61
C ASP A 193 14.86 -2.73 -7.38
N THR A 194 14.42 -3.80 -6.73
CA THR A 194 14.41 -5.16 -7.31
C THR A 194 13.47 -5.32 -8.51
N TYR A 195 12.43 -4.48 -8.58
CA TYR A 195 11.39 -4.55 -9.59
C TYR A 195 11.17 -3.17 -10.21
N GLU A 196 11.08 -3.17 -11.54
CA GLU A 196 10.63 -2.02 -12.28
C GLU A 196 9.11 -1.99 -12.21
N CYS A 197 8.57 -0.93 -11.62
CA CYS A 197 7.12 -0.74 -11.50
C CYS A 197 6.63 0.49 -12.26
N TYR A 198 7.54 1.25 -12.85
CA TYR A 198 7.29 2.52 -13.50
C TYR A 198 7.65 2.46 -14.97
N GLY A 199 6.85 3.16 -15.77
CA GLY A 199 7.15 3.39 -17.17
C GLY A 199 6.53 4.69 -17.67
N MET A 200 6.96 5.10 -18.86
CA MET A 200 6.37 6.22 -19.58
C MET A 200 5.19 5.71 -20.42
N SER A 201 4.04 6.39 -20.39
CA SER A 201 2.87 6.00 -21.19
C SER A 201 2.98 6.40 -22.67
N SER A 202 3.84 7.38 -22.97
CA SER A 202 4.06 7.92 -24.32
C SER A 202 5.40 8.67 -24.39
N ASN A 203 5.87 8.99 -25.60
CA ASN A 203 7.04 9.84 -25.87
C ASN A 203 8.35 9.38 -25.22
N CYS A 204 8.48 8.08 -24.92
CA CYS A 204 9.65 7.49 -24.27
C CYS A 204 10.74 7.02 -25.24
N ASN A 205 10.39 6.91 -26.54
CA ASN A 205 11.25 6.38 -27.60
C ASN A 205 11.47 7.41 -28.72
N SER A 206 11.38 8.69 -28.39
CA SER A 206 11.44 9.77 -29.36
C SER A 206 12.18 10.95 -28.75
N ALA A 207 12.99 11.62 -29.54
CA ALA A 207 13.66 12.84 -29.10
C ALA A 207 12.64 13.94 -28.80
N GLY A 208 12.97 14.80 -27.83
CA GLY A 208 12.14 15.94 -27.43
C GLY A 208 11.72 15.88 -25.96
N THR A 209 10.84 16.81 -25.58
CA THR A 209 10.34 16.90 -24.21
C THR A 209 9.26 15.85 -23.93
N PHE A 210 9.19 15.41 -22.68
CA PHE A 210 8.18 14.49 -22.19
C PHE A 210 6.83 15.20 -22.10
N SER A 211 5.83 14.66 -22.79
CA SER A 211 4.43 15.10 -22.75
C SER A 211 3.70 14.62 -21.48
N ALA A 212 4.15 13.51 -20.91
CA ALA A 212 3.65 12.91 -19.68
C ALA A 212 4.83 12.45 -18.80
N GLY A 213 4.64 12.44 -17.48
CA GLY A 213 5.62 11.89 -16.55
C GLY A 213 5.50 10.36 -16.41
N PRO A 214 6.46 9.71 -15.72
CA PRO A 214 6.36 8.31 -15.35
C PRO A 214 5.06 7.99 -14.61
N VAL A 215 4.51 6.80 -14.84
CA VAL A 215 3.35 6.29 -14.11
C VAL A 215 3.59 4.84 -13.71
N VAL A 216 2.93 4.43 -12.63
CA VAL A 216 2.92 3.02 -12.22
C VAL A 216 2.34 2.18 -13.35
N ASN A 217 3.02 1.09 -13.71
CA ASN A 217 2.67 0.22 -14.82
C ASN A 217 2.56 0.92 -16.19
N GLY A 218 3.23 2.08 -16.37
CA GLY A 218 3.33 2.72 -17.68
C GLY A 218 3.95 1.75 -18.68
N ALA A 219 3.43 1.71 -19.91
CA ALA A 219 3.84 0.76 -20.96
C ALA A 219 3.82 -0.73 -20.56
N GLY A 220 3.07 -1.12 -19.52
CA GLY A 220 2.99 -2.50 -19.05
C GLY A 220 4.15 -2.94 -18.16
N CYS A 221 4.92 -2.00 -17.60
CA CYS A 221 6.11 -2.28 -16.81
C CYS A 221 5.81 -2.65 -15.34
N ALA A 222 4.74 -3.41 -15.06
CA ALA A 222 4.47 -3.90 -13.72
C ALA A 222 5.36 -5.10 -13.39
N ASN A 223 6.30 -4.92 -12.46
CA ASN A 223 7.28 -5.92 -12.05
C ASN A 223 8.14 -6.42 -13.22
N ALA A 224 8.47 -5.54 -14.16
CA ALA A 224 9.40 -5.88 -15.21
C ALA A 224 10.81 -6.09 -14.64
N GLN A 225 11.56 -7.01 -15.25
CA GLN A 225 12.97 -7.29 -14.95
C GLN A 225 13.80 -7.37 -16.24
N ASN A 226 13.26 -6.77 -17.30
CA ASN A 226 13.75 -6.96 -18.66
C ASN A 226 14.72 -5.80 -18.96
N HIS A 227 15.92 -5.91 -18.40
CA HIS A 227 17.06 -4.99 -18.51
C HIS A 227 17.58 -4.88 -19.96
N MET A 228 16.75 -4.34 -20.86
CA MET A 228 16.98 -4.33 -22.30
C MET A 228 17.90 -3.16 -22.71
N SER A 229 18.57 -3.34 -23.84
CA SER A 229 19.38 -2.26 -24.43
C SER A 229 18.53 -1.02 -24.70
N GLY A 230 19.03 0.14 -24.29
CA GLY A 230 18.42 1.44 -24.46
C GLY A 230 17.28 1.72 -23.47
N GLN A 231 17.13 0.94 -22.41
CA GLN A 231 16.08 1.16 -21.41
C GLN A 231 16.23 2.49 -20.65
N LEU A 232 15.08 3.12 -20.38
CA LEU A 232 15.01 4.31 -19.54
C LEU A 232 15.60 4.04 -18.17
N THR A 233 16.42 4.96 -17.69
CA THR A 233 17.18 4.84 -16.45
C THR A 233 16.87 6.06 -15.60
N PHE A 234 16.45 5.83 -14.36
CA PHE A 234 16.20 6.89 -13.39
C PHE A 234 17.42 7.11 -12.51
N CYS A 235 18.04 8.28 -12.62
CA CYS A 235 19.28 8.61 -11.94
C CYS A 235 19.11 9.81 -11.01
N GLY A 236 19.72 9.75 -9.83
CA GLY A 236 19.76 10.82 -8.83
C GLY A 236 21.20 11.18 -8.44
N LYS A 237 21.46 12.47 -8.24
CA LYS A 237 22.78 12.98 -7.81
C LYS A 237 23.12 12.41 -6.42
N VAL A 238 24.36 11.93 -6.25
CA VAL A 238 24.82 11.34 -4.98
C VAL A 238 24.99 12.35 -3.86
#